data_AF-A0A1Y4UKK4-F1
#
_entry.id   AF-A0A1Y4UKK4-F1
#
_cell.length_a   1.000
_cell.length_b   1.000
_cell.length_c   1.000
_cell.angle_alpha   90.00
_cell.angle_beta   90.00
_cell.angle_gamma   90.00
#
_symmetry.space_group_name_H-M   'P 1'
#
loop_
_entity.id
_entity.type
_entity.pdbx_description
1 polymer ?
#
loop_
_entity_poly.entity_id
_entity_poly.type
_entity_poly.pdbx_seq_one_letter_code
_entity_poly.pdbx_strand_id
1 'polypeptide(L)'
;MKKAAAILLAGVILVSCGAVVAADQSLVSKSYVNGTFTDEALKQAEQRVEELTAPVYNQALNQLNSEHSAYLAQAGGTSGLNDLRFKKGDVLTLTSGSGVMLLAGSATASGGVLVDTTAGNTVASGSGLTARHRCLAGESAAVAVTVTSDTAVLCLEGSYTLSASGNVDYNAMADGLTKMGLLKGTGATYGSGYELERQPVRVEGLVMFIRLLGEEQAALSSTATNPFVDSPSWADRYLAYAYEKGYTTGIGTNAAGQLVFAPNNTITAGEYMTFVLRALGYSETGTNPDFTWQTAMEAGVTLGAIRQSERTMLESGTFLRAQVVYLSVCALSAPTKDGGILLDRTASNGGYDKAAMQTVLNEVSTLRLS
;
A
#
# COMPACT_ATOMS: atom_id res chain seq x y z
N MET A 1 18.22 41.70 18.26
CA MET A 1 17.67 42.83 17.47
C MET A 1 18.21 44.20 17.88
N LYS A 2 18.21 44.60 19.17
CA LYS A 2 18.67 45.94 19.60
C LYS A 2 20.16 46.25 19.34
N LYS A 3 21.04 45.24 19.37
CA LYS A 3 22.50 45.42 19.13
C LYS A 3 22.86 45.59 17.64
N ALA A 4 22.09 45.01 16.72
CA ALA A 4 22.33 45.12 15.29
C ALA A 4 21.93 46.50 14.73
N ALA A 5 20.81 47.06 15.24
CA ALA A 5 20.37 48.41 14.89
C ALA A 5 21.36 49.50 15.36
N ALA A 6 22.02 49.30 16.51
CA ALA A 6 23.01 50.24 17.04
C ALA A 6 24.32 50.25 16.22
N ILE A 7 24.74 49.10 15.68
CA ILE A 7 25.94 48.98 14.85
C ILE A 7 25.70 49.58 13.45
N LEU A 8 24.50 49.40 12.89
CA LEU A 8 24.09 50.03 11.63
C LEU A 8 24.06 51.56 11.72
N LEU A 9 23.51 52.11 12.81
CA LEU A 9 23.49 53.55 13.04
C LEU A 9 24.91 54.12 13.23
N ALA A 10 25.80 53.40 13.93
CA ALA A 10 27.20 53.79 14.10
C ALA A 10 28.00 53.72 12.78
N GLY A 11 27.69 52.76 11.90
CA GLY A 11 28.31 52.64 10.58
C GLY A 11 27.95 53.79 9.65
N VAL A 12 26.69 54.23 9.66
CA VAL A 12 26.23 55.40 8.88
C VAL A 12 26.89 56.70 9.37
N ILE A 13 27.08 56.85 10.69
CA ILE A 13 27.79 58.00 11.27
C ILE A 13 29.28 57.98 10.92
N LEU A 14 29.94 56.82 10.92
CA LEU A 14 31.38 56.73 10.62
C LEU A 14 31.71 56.94 9.13
N VAL A 15 30.83 56.58 8.20
CA VAL A 15 30.99 56.87 6.77
C VAL A 15 30.82 58.37 6.47
N SER A 16 30.03 59.10 7.29
CA SER A 16 29.88 60.56 7.15
C SER A 16 31.15 61.38 7.48
N CYS A 17 32.15 60.76 8.11
CA CYS A 17 33.42 61.43 8.46
C CYS A 17 34.57 61.14 7.47
N GLY A 18 34.34 60.38 6.40
CA GLY A 18 35.39 59.82 5.54
C GLY A 18 35.91 60.70 4.40
N ALA A 19 35.41 61.92 4.21
CA ALA A 19 35.84 62.79 3.12
C ALA A 19 36.00 64.25 3.54
N VAL A 20 36.78 64.53 4.58
CA VAL A 20 37.32 65.89 4.79
C VAL A 20 38.78 65.81 5.23
N VAL A 21 39.68 65.74 4.23
CA VAL A 21 41.09 66.13 4.34
C VAL A 21 41.46 66.70 2.97
N ALA A 22 41.93 67.93 2.75
CA ALA A 22 42.02 69.18 3.49
C ALA A 22 42.37 70.25 2.44
N ALA A 23 41.83 71.47 2.52
CA ALA A 23 42.50 72.74 2.13
C ALA A 23 41.55 73.92 2.30
N ASP A 24 42.08 75.00 2.91
CA ASP A 24 41.57 76.38 3.00
C ASP A 24 40.13 76.66 2.53
N GLN A 25 39.26 77.03 3.49
CA GLN A 25 37.98 77.73 3.28
C GLN A 25 37.08 77.15 2.16
N SER A 26 36.90 75.84 2.10
CA SER A 26 35.88 75.25 1.22
C SER A 26 34.49 75.38 1.86
N LEU A 27 33.80 76.47 1.56
CA LEU A 27 32.37 76.63 1.86
C LEU A 27 31.60 75.62 0.99
N VAL A 28 31.39 74.41 1.50
CA VAL A 28 30.48 73.45 0.87
C VAL A 28 29.10 74.10 0.81
N SER A 29 28.59 74.32 -0.40
CA SER A 29 27.31 75.02 -0.56
C SER A 29 26.19 74.19 0.08
N LYS A 30 25.26 74.87 0.76
CA LYS A 30 24.08 74.21 1.34
C LYS A 30 23.30 73.39 0.31
N SER A 31 23.32 73.82 -0.96
CA SER A 31 22.72 73.07 -2.07
C SER A 31 23.44 71.75 -2.38
N TYR A 32 24.78 71.69 -2.30
CA TYR A 32 25.54 70.45 -2.48
C TYR A 32 25.30 69.46 -1.33
N VAL A 33 25.24 69.94 -0.08
CA VAL A 33 24.92 69.09 1.08
C VAL A 33 23.50 68.53 0.97
N ASN A 34 22.51 69.37 0.63
CA ASN A 34 21.10 68.99 0.62
C ASN A 34 20.61 68.28 -0.64
N GLY A 35 21.31 68.37 -1.78
CA GLY A 35 20.83 67.81 -3.05
C GLY A 35 21.82 66.90 -3.77
N THR A 36 22.96 66.57 -3.16
CA THR A 36 23.93 65.64 -3.75
C THR A 36 24.49 64.72 -2.70
N PHE A 37 25.02 65.25 -1.59
CA PHE A 37 25.58 64.42 -0.53
C PHE A 37 24.51 63.62 0.21
N THR A 38 23.42 64.27 0.62
CA THR A 38 22.32 63.61 1.34
C THR A 38 21.60 62.58 0.49
N ASP A 39 21.36 62.88 -0.79
CA ASP A 39 20.73 61.94 -1.72
C ASP A 39 21.61 60.72 -2.00
N GLU A 40 22.91 60.91 -2.22
CA GLU A 40 23.84 59.80 -2.46
C GLU A 40 24.08 58.98 -1.19
N ALA A 41 24.17 59.62 -0.02
CA ALA A 41 24.27 58.93 1.26
C ALA A 41 23.00 58.13 1.59
N LEU A 42 21.81 58.67 1.27
CA LEU A 42 20.55 57.95 1.41
C LEU A 42 20.51 56.75 0.48
N LYS A 43 20.88 56.92 -0.80
CA LYS A 43 20.92 55.84 -1.79
C LYS A 43 21.89 54.73 -1.41
N GLN A 44 23.08 55.06 -0.91
CA GLN A 44 24.04 54.08 -0.40
C GLN A 44 23.53 53.37 0.86
N ALA A 45 22.86 54.10 1.76
CA ALA A 45 22.25 53.49 2.94
C ALA A 45 21.13 52.51 2.55
N GLU A 46 20.27 52.89 1.60
CA GLU A 46 19.21 52.03 1.06
C GLU A 46 19.79 50.78 0.40
N GLN A 47 20.79 50.92 -0.47
CA GLN A 47 21.49 49.79 -1.08
C GLN A 47 22.14 48.87 -0.04
N ARG A 48 22.78 49.45 0.99
CA ARG A 48 23.44 48.66 2.04
C ARG A 48 22.42 47.91 2.89
N VAL A 49 21.28 48.55 3.18
CA VAL A 49 20.17 47.89 3.89
C VAL A 49 19.63 46.75 3.05
N GLU A 50 19.42 46.94 1.75
CA GLU A 50 18.95 45.88 0.85
C GLU A 50 19.97 44.74 0.73
N GLU A 51 21.26 45.03 0.53
CA GLU A 51 22.34 44.03 0.52
C GLU A 51 22.41 43.20 1.81
N LEU A 52 22.21 43.84 2.97
CA LEU A 52 22.29 43.18 4.27
C LEU A 52 21.01 42.41 4.62
N THR A 53 19.85 42.84 4.12
CA THR A 53 18.54 42.25 4.46
C THR A 53 18.06 41.23 3.45
N ALA A 54 18.43 41.35 2.17
CA ALA A 54 18.04 40.41 1.11
C ALA A 54 18.43 38.96 1.40
N PRO A 55 19.63 38.62 1.92
CA PRO A 55 19.99 37.25 2.25
C PRO A 55 19.09 36.65 3.35
N VAL A 56 18.76 37.44 4.37
CA VAL A 56 17.90 37.03 5.48
C VAL A 56 16.47 36.81 4.99
N TYR A 57 15.96 37.72 4.16
CA TYR A 57 14.63 37.59 3.57
C TYR A 57 14.55 36.36 2.66
N ASN A 58 15.54 36.15 1.78
CA ASN A 58 15.59 35.01 0.89
C ASN A 58 15.72 33.68 1.65
N GLN A 59 16.49 33.65 2.74
CA GLN A 59 16.59 32.47 3.60
C GLN A 59 15.25 32.15 4.27
N ALA A 60 14.57 33.16 4.83
CA ALA A 60 13.25 32.98 5.45
C ALA A 60 12.20 32.55 4.41
N LEU A 61 12.22 33.14 3.22
CA LEU A 61 11.31 32.79 2.12
C LEU A 61 11.57 31.37 1.62
N ASN A 62 12.83 30.95 1.46
CA ASN A 62 13.17 29.59 1.07
C ASN A 62 12.75 28.58 2.13
N GLN A 63 12.93 28.89 3.41
CA GLN A 63 12.47 28.05 4.50
C GLN A 63 10.94 27.94 4.50
N LEU A 64 10.23 29.05 4.37
CA LEU A 64 8.76 29.06 4.31
C LEU A 64 8.24 28.29 3.09
N ASN A 65 8.87 28.44 1.92
CA ASN A 65 8.50 27.70 0.71
C ASN A 65 8.78 26.19 0.85
N SER A 66 9.86 25.81 1.54
CA SER A 66 10.17 24.42 1.86
C SER A 66 9.13 23.83 2.82
N GLU A 67 8.78 24.54 3.88
CA GLU A 67 7.74 24.14 4.83
C GLU A 67 6.37 24.05 4.14
N HIS A 68 6.01 25.02 3.30
CA HIS A 68 4.77 25.03 2.53
C HIS A 68 4.69 23.86 1.55
N SER A 69 5.78 23.55 0.84
CA SER A 69 5.84 22.41 -0.08
C SER A 69 5.72 21.08 0.67
N ALA A 70 6.29 20.98 1.87
CA ALA A 70 6.15 19.80 2.73
C ALA A 70 4.71 19.62 3.23
N TYR A 71 3.99 20.69 3.56
CA TYR A 71 2.56 20.64 3.89
C TYR A 71 1.70 20.18 2.71
N LEU A 72 1.98 20.66 1.49
CA LEU A 72 1.25 20.24 0.30
C LEU A 72 1.47 18.75 -0.04
N ALA A 73 2.62 18.18 0.33
CA ALA A 73 2.93 16.77 0.12
C ALA A 73 2.38 15.83 1.22
N GLN A 74 1.77 16.39 2.27
CA GLN A 74 1.30 15.64 3.41
C GLN A 74 -0.01 14.90 3.11
N ALA A 75 -0.04 13.61 3.41
CA ALA A 75 -1.25 12.82 3.51
C ALA A 75 -1.72 12.75 4.98
N GLY A 76 -3.02 12.55 5.19
CA GLY A 76 -3.62 12.57 6.53
C GLY A 76 -4.04 13.97 6.98
N GLY A 77 -3.99 14.24 8.30
CA GLY A 77 -4.44 15.52 8.89
C GLY A 77 -5.90 15.54 9.37
N THR A 78 -6.62 14.42 9.28
CA THR A 78 -7.97 14.26 9.85
C THR A 78 -7.91 13.86 11.32
N SER A 79 -8.85 14.37 12.13
CA SER A 79 -9.04 13.93 13.51
C SER A 79 -9.65 12.53 13.52
N GLY A 80 -8.84 11.48 13.70
CA GLY A 80 -9.31 10.09 13.75
C GLY A 80 -8.23 9.07 13.40
N LEU A 81 -8.44 7.84 13.88
CA LEU A 81 -7.66 6.66 13.54
C LEU A 81 -8.16 6.10 12.20
N ASN A 82 -7.30 6.02 11.20
CA ASN A 82 -7.65 5.53 9.87
C ASN A 82 -6.78 4.32 9.47
N ASP A 83 -7.43 3.21 9.15
CA ASP A 83 -6.76 2.00 8.67
C ASP A 83 -6.51 2.09 7.18
N LEU A 84 -5.24 2.11 6.78
CA LEU A 84 -4.82 2.14 5.40
C LEU A 84 -3.97 0.92 5.07
N ARG A 85 -3.99 0.53 3.79
CA ARG A 85 -3.24 -0.60 3.26
C ARG A 85 -2.07 -0.11 2.45
N PHE A 86 -0.95 -0.80 2.63
CA PHE A 86 0.31 -0.49 1.98
C PHE A 86 0.91 -1.76 1.41
N LYS A 87 1.80 -1.61 0.44
CA LYS A 87 2.52 -2.72 -0.19
C LYS A 87 3.99 -2.72 0.24
N LYS A 88 4.64 -3.85 0.00
CA LYS A 88 6.07 -4.02 0.29
C LYS A 88 6.91 -2.85 -0.17
N GLY A 89 7.79 -2.36 0.69
CA GLY A 89 8.71 -1.27 0.40
C GLY A 89 8.08 0.12 0.37
N ASP A 90 6.77 0.28 0.59
CA ASP A 90 6.21 1.60 0.86
C ASP A 90 6.84 2.16 2.14
N VAL A 91 7.19 3.45 2.10
CA VAL A 91 7.78 4.15 3.25
C VAL A 91 6.87 5.30 3.66
N LEU A 92 6.38 5.24 4.90
CA LEU A 92 5.64 6.32 5.53
C LEU A 92 6.58 7.11 6.41
N THR A 93 6.73 8.41 6.13
CA THR A 93 7.51 9.30 6.98
C THR A 93 6.57 10.06 7.91
N LEU A 94 6.62 9.71 9.19
CA LEU A 94 5.81 10.32 10.24
C LEU A 94 6.49 11.58 10.77
N THR A 95 5.73 12.68 10.86
CA THR A 95 6.17 13.90 11.57
C THR A 95 6.00 13.74 13.07
N SER A 96 6.70 14.56 13.86
CA SER A 96 6.57 14.57 15.33
C SER A 96 5.11 14.71 15.77
N GLY A 97 4.69 13.89 16.72
CA GLY A 97 3.32 13.84 17.22
C GLY A 97 2.37 12.94 16.41
N SER A 98 2.77 12.46 15.23
CA SER A 98 1.98 11.51 14.45
C SER A 98 2.10 10.09 15.01
N GLY A 99 1.05 9.30 14.83
CA GLY A 99 0.94 7.93 15.34
C GLY A 99 0.82 6.88 14.24
N VAL A 100 1.28 5.68 14.54
CA VAL A 100 1.14 4.48 13.71
C VAL A 100 0.85 3.28 14.60
N MET A 101 -0.02 2.39 14.13
CA MET A 101 -0.25 1.08 14.73
C MET A 101 -0.36 0.03 13.64
N LEU A 102 0.50 -0.99 13.68
CA LEU A 102 0.46 -2.11 12.76
C LEU A 102 -0.72 -3.02 13.10
N LEU A 103 -1.65 -3.23 12.17
CA LEU A 103 -2.80 -4.11 12.36
C LEU A 103 -2.57 -5.50 11.76
N ALA A 104 -1.92 -5.56 10.60
CA ALA A 104 -1.58 -6.80 9.91
C ALA A 104 -0.34 -6.61 9.03
N GLY A 105 0.39 -7.71 8.78
CA GLY A 105 1.63 -7.71 8.02
C GLY A 105 2.84 -7.39 8.90
N SER A 106 3.86 -6.80 8.30
CA SER A 106 5.08 -6.37 8.99
C SER A 106 5.60 -5.06 8.42
N ALA A 107 6.15 -4.24 9.31
CA ALA A 107 6.85 -3.01 8.97
C ALA A 107 7.97 -2.78 9.98
N THR A 108 9.00 -2.04 9.59
CA THR A 108 10.09 -1.63 10.47
C THR A 108 10.10 -0.12 10.63
N ALA A 109 10.63 0.38 11.75
CA ALA A 109 10.79 1.80 12.01
C ALA A 109 12.27 2.19 12.00
N SER A 110 12.63 3.30 11.37
CA SER A 110 14.00 3.84 11.36
C SER A 110 14.00 5.37 11.38
N GLY A 111 15.18 5.96 11.59
CA GLY A 111 15.36 7.42 11.64
C GLY A 111 15.16 7.97 13.05
N GLY A 112 14.16 8.84 13.23
CA GLY A 112 13.85 9.46 14.52
C GLY A 112 13.41 8.48 15.62
N VAL A 113 13.09 9.03 16.79
CA VAL A 113 12.61 8.23 17.93
C VAL A 113 11.15 7.87 17.73
N LEU A 114 10.83 6.58 17.76
CA LEU A 114 9.47 6.08 17.80
C LEU A 114 9.19 5.50 19.19
N VAL A 115 8.15 5.97 19.87
CA VAL A 115 7.78 5.53 21.21
C VAL A 115 6.60 4.58 21.11
N ASP A 116 6.78 3.33 21.53
CA ASP A 116 5.68 2.39 21.74
C ASP A 116 4.97 2.76 23.05
N THR A 117 3.82 3.42 22.91
CA THR A 117 3.02 3.87 24.05
C THR A 117 2.26 2.74 24.73
N THR A 118 2.13 1.59 24.07
CA THR A 118 1.47 0.40 24.62
C THR A 118 2.42 -0.37 25.53
N ALA A 119 3.67 -0.54 25.11
CA ALA A 119 4.72 -1.20 25.90
C ALA A 119 5.46 -0.25 26.85
N GLY A 120 5.36 1.07 26.65
CA GLY A 120 6.02 2.09 27.47
C GLY A 120 7.51 2.27 27.19
N ASN A 121 8.00 1.88 26.01
CA ASN A 121 9.42 1.90 25.63
C ASN A 121 9.63 2.50 24.24
N THR A 122 10.85 2.87 23.89
CA THR A 122 11.20 3.27 22.52
C THR A 122 11.39 2.06 21.60
N VAL A 123 10.88 2.13 20.38
CA VAL A 123 11.18 1.18 19.29
C VAL A 123 12.57 1.50 18.74
N ALA A 124 13.47 0.51 18.78
CA ALA A 124 14.83 0.71 18.28
C ALA A 124 14.85 0.85 16.75
N SER A 125 15.68 1.75 16.23
CA SER A 125 15.82 1.96 14.77
C SER A 125 16.20 0.66 14.05
N GLY A 126 15.53 0.38 12.94
CA GLY A 126 15.60 -0.86 12.18
C GLY A 126 14.73 -2.00 12.72
N SER A 127 14.11 -1.86 13.89
CA SER A 127 13.30 -2.92 14.50
C SER A 127 11.90 -2.99 13.89
N GLY A 128 11.33 -4.19 13.90
CA GLY A 128 9.95 -4.43 13.50
C GLY A 128 8.95 -3.81 14.47
N LEU A 129 7.83 -3.32 13.94
CA LEU A 129 6.68 -2.92 14.72
C LEU A 129 5.96 -4.15 15.28
N THR A 130 5.53 -4.08 16.53
CA THR A 130 4.68 -5.09 17.13
C THR A 130 3.23 -4.84 16.72
N ALA A 131 2.52 -5.89 16.29
CA ALA A 131 1.11 -5.77 15.91
C ALA A 131 0.27 -5.28 17.09
N ARG A 132 -0.68 -4.37 16.83
CA ARG A 132 -1.62 -3.75 17.77
C ARG A 132 -0.97 -2.93 18.88
N HIS A 133 0.27 -2.52 18.68
CA HIS A 133 0.94 -1.55 19.55
C HIS A 133 0.82 -0.15 18.93
N ARG A 134 0.34 0.81 19.72
CA ARG A 134 0.28 2.22 19.31
C ARG A 134 1.63 2.87 19.51
N CYS A 135 2.23 3.31 18.41
CA CYS A 135 3.51 3.98 18.40
C CYS A 135 3.34 5.47 18.03
N LEU A 136 4.07 6.36 18.69
CA LEU A 136 4.09 7.80 18.42
C LEU A 136 5.49 8.26 18.00
N ALA A 137 5.57 9.04 16.93
CA ALA A 137 6.80 9.68 16.52
C ALA A 137 7.17 10.79 17.51
N GLY A 138 8.36 10.67 18.11
CA GLY A 138 8.90 11.62 19.07
C GLY A 138 9.34 12.94 18.42
N GLU A 139 9.87 13.82 19.27
CA GLU A 139 10.41 15.11 18.86
C GLU A 139 11.80 14.97 18.19
N SER A 140 12.18 15.98 17.41
CA SER A 140 13.54 16.19 16.85
C SER A 140 13.89 15.54 15.51
N ALA A 141 13.19 14.48 15.06
CA ALA A 141 13.41 13.90 13.73
C ALA A 141 12.22 13.09 13.24
N ALA A 142 12.03 13.03 11.91
CA ALA A 142 10.99 12.22 11.30
C ALA A 142 11.29 10.72 11.43
N VAL A 143 10.24 9.91 11.62
CA VAL A 143 10.33 8.45 11.70
C VAL A 143 9.89 7.86 10.37
N ALA A 144 10.73 7.04 9.76
CA ALA A 144 10.37 6.27 8.57
C ALA A 144 9.84 4.89 8.98
N VAL A 145 8.60 4.60 8.61
CA VAL A 145 7.97 3.28 8.74
C VAL A 145 7.98 2.62 7.38
N THR A 146 8.78 1.56 7.22
CA THR A 146 8.93 0.83 5.95
C THR A 146 8.18 -0.49 6.00
N VAL A 147 7.29 -0.74 5.06
CA VAL A 147 6.54 -1.99 4.95
C VAL A 147 7.46 -3.10 4.46
N THR A 148 7.51 -4.23 5.16
CA THR A 148 8.44 -5.33 4.87
C THR A 148 7.77 -6.58 4.31
N SER A 149 6.50 -6.82 4.62
CA SER A 149 5.69 -7.88 4.01
C SER A 149 5.10 -7.44 2.66
N ASP A 150 4.56 -8.39 1.90
CA ASP A 150 3.92 -8.13 0.61
C ASP A 150 2.78 -7.11 0.70
N THR A 151 1.99 -7.19 1.77
CA THR A 151 1.00 -6.20 2.18
C THR A 151 1.08 -5.93 3.68
N ALA A 152 0.66 -4.74 4.11
CA ALA A 152 0.45 -4.43 5.51
C ALA A 152 -0.74 -3.48 5.69
N VAL A 153 -1.40 -3.58 6.84
CA VAL A 153 -2.44 -2.64 7.27
C VAL A 153 -1.90 -1.83 8.43
N LEU A 154 -1.84 -0.51 8.27
CA LEU A 154 -1.42 0.43 9.30
C LEU A 154 -2.58 1.35 9.64
N CYS A 155 -2.86 1.47 10.93
CA CYS A 155 -3.72 2.51 11.47
C CYS A 155 -2.87 3.76 11.71
N LEU A 156 -3.22 4.87 11.07
CA LEU A 156 -2.45 6.12 11.14
C LEU A 156 -3.21 7.21 11.88
N GLU A 157 -2.44 8.06 12.56
CA GLU A 157 -2.92 9.23 13.29
C GLU A 157 -2.06 10.43 12.97
N GLY A 158 -2.68 11.57 12.66
CA GLY A 158 -1.98 12.80 12.35
C GLY A 158 -1.44 12.82 10.92
N SER A 159 -0.19 13.24 10.78
CA SER A 159 0.39 13.75 9.55
C SER A 159 1.56 12.88 9.07
N TYR A 160 1.58 12.52 7.80
CA TYR A 160 2.66 11.70 7.22
C TYR A 160 2.85 11.99 5.73
N THR A 161 4.00 11.61 5.18
CA THR A 161 4.20 11.54 3.72
C THR A 161 4.39 10.09 3.30
N LEU A 162 3.91 9.72 2.12
CA LEU A 162 4.08 8.38 1.55
C LEU A 162 5.06 8.42 0.38
N SER A 163 6.12 7.61 0.47
CA SER A 163 6.95 7.23 -0.66
C SER A 163 6.52 5.85 -1.14
N ALA A 164 5.72 5.80 -2.21
CA ALA A 164 5.20 4.55 -2.75
C ALA A 164 6.31 3.74 -3.45
N SER A 165 6.24 2.42 -3.30
CA SER A 165 7.17 1.50 -3.96
C SER A 165 6.68 1.06 -5.35
N GLY A 166 7.60 0.50 -6.15
CA GLY A 166 7.28 -0.17 -7.41
C GLY A 166 6.98 -1.68 -7.27
N ASN A 167 6.82 -2.20 -6.05
CA ASN A 167 6.50 -3.62 -5.85
C ASN A 167 5.07 -3.95 -6.28
N VAL A 168 4.79 -5.25 -6.41
CA VAL A 168 3.46 -5.78 -6.75
C VAL A 168 2.40 -5.22 -5.80
N ASP A 169 1.32 -4.70 -6.37
CA ASP A 169 0.23 -4.07 -5.62
C ASP A 169 -0.96 -5.02 -5.46
N TYR A 170 -0.83 -5.95 -4.51
CA TYR A 170 -1.90 -6.90 -4.18
C TYR A 170 -3.17 -6.21 -3.67
N ASN A 171 -3.04 -5.03 -3.05
CA ASN A 171 -4.18 -4.26 -2.53
C ASN A 171 -5.07 -3.78 -3.68
N ALA A 172 -4.47 -3.19 -4.72
CA ALA A 172 -5.18 -2.76 -5.92
C ALA A 172 -5.82 -3.93 -6.67
N MET A 173 -5.14 -5.08 -6.74
CA MET A 173 -5.72 -6.31 -7.32
C MET A 173 -6.94 -6.78 -6.51
N ALA A 174 -6.87 -6.75 -5.19
CA ALA A 174 -7.98 -7.13 -4.32
C ALA A 174 -9.18 -6.17 -4.46
N ASP A 175 -8.92 -4.87 -4.60
CA ASP A 175 -9.95 -3.87 -4.91
C ASP A 175 -10.58 -4.13 -6.28
N GLY A 176 -9.79 -4.50 -7.30
CA GLY A 176 -10.31 -4.89 -8.60
C GLY A 176 -11.24 -6.11 -8.53
N LEU A 177 -10.82 -7.19 -7.87
CA LEU A 177 -11.67 -8.37 -7.69
C LEU A 177 -12.94 -8.07 -6.88
N THR A 178 -12.85 -7.15 -5.91
CA THR A 178 -14.02 -6.69 -5.13
C THR A 178 -14.98 -5.90 -5.99
N LYS A 179 -14.49 -5.00 -6.85
CA LYS A 179 -15.32 -4.27 -7.84
C LYS A 179 -16.02 -5.21 -8.82
N MET A 180 -15.39 -6.34 -9.18
CA MET A 180 -16.00 -7.39 -10.00
C MET A 180 -16.96 -8.31 -9.22
N GLY A 181 -17.07 -8.17 -7.90
CA GLY A 181 -17.90 -9.04 -7.04
C GLY A 181 -17.28 -10.39 -6.69
N LEU A 182 -16.02 -10.64 -7.05
CA LEU A 182 -15.34 -11.93 -6.89
C LEU A 182 -14.62 -12.08 -5.53
N LEU A 183 -14.24 -10.97 -4.90
CA LEU A 183 -13.68 -10.95 -3.54
C LEU A 183 -14.65 -10.25 -2.59
N LYS A 184 -14.99 -10.89 -1.47
CA LYS A 184 -15.94 -10.37 -0.47
C LYS A 184 -15.35 -10.13 0.92
N GLY A 185 -14.04 -10.33 1.08
CA GLY A 185 -13.37 -10.28 2.37
C GLY A 185 -13.82 -11.40 3.32
N THR A 186 -13.58 -11.18 4.61
CA THR A 186 -13.74 -12.17 5.69
C THR A 186 -14.65 -11.67 6.81
N GLY A 187 -15.09 -10.40 6.74
CA GLY A 187 -15.82 -9.70 7.79
C GLY A 187 -14.91 -9.02 8.83
N ALA A 188 -13.59 -9.07 8.69
CA ALA A 188 -12.68 -8.31 9.54
C ALA A 188 -12.96 -6.80 9.44
N THR A 189 -12.85 -6.09 10.56
CA THR A 189 -13.23 -4.67 10.68
C THR A 189 -12.12 -3.69 10.32
N TYR A 190 -10.98 -4.20 9.82
CA TYR A 190 -9.81 -3.42 9.42
C TYR A 190 -9.40 -3.76 7.99
N GLY A 191 -8.66 -2.88 7.31
CA GLY A 191 -8.06 -3.18 6.00
C GLY A 191 -9.07 -3.59 4.93
N SER A 192 -10.29 -3.04 4.97
CA SER A 192 -11.48 -3.44 4.18
C SER A 192 -11.89 -4.91 4.30
N GLY A 193 -11.43 -5.60 5.34
CA GLY A 193 -11.80 -6.99 5.63
C GLY A 193 -11.17 -8.02 4.70
N TYR A 194 -10.16 -7.68 3.91
CA TYR A 194 -9.56 -8.64 2.97
C TYR A 194 -8.67 -9.68 3.64
N GLU A 195 -7.96 -9.26 4.69
CA GLU A 195 -6.94 -10.04 5.40
C GLU A 195 -5.94 -10.68 4.43
N LEU A 196 -5.26 -9.86 3.63
CA LEU A 196 -4.34 -10.35 2.60
C LEU A 196 -3.07 -10.98 3.22
N GLU A 197 -2.76 -10.62 4.46
CA GLU A 197 -1.55 -10.96 5.20
C GLU A 197 -1.58 -12.35 5.86
N ARG A 198 -2.72 -13.05 5.83
CA ARG A 198 -2.87 -14.39 6.42
C ARG A 198 -2.85 -15.49 5.38
N GLN A 199 -2.49 -16.70 5.82
CA GLN A 199 -2.61 -17.89 4.99
C GLN A 199 -4.08 -18.15 4.63
N PRO A 200 -4.38 -18.50 3.36
CA PRO A 200 -5.71 -18.91 2.95
C PRO A 200 -5.99 -20.31 3.46
N VAL A 201 -7.26 -20.59 3.75
CA VAL A 201 -7.71 -21.95 4.11
C VAL A 201 -8.48 -22.61 2.98
N ARG A 202 -8.61 -23.93 3.05
CA ARG A 202 -9.16 -24.78 1.98
C ARG A 202 -10.56 -24.38 1.56
N VAL A 203 -11.43 -24.04 2.51
CA VAL A 203 -12.79 -23.60 2.20
C VAL A 203 -12.82 -22.26 1.45
N GLU A 204 -11.87 -21.36 1.73
CA GLU A 204 -11.76 -20.09 1.02
C GLU A 204 -11.25 -20.27 -0.40
N GLY A 205 -10.28 -21.17 -0.61
CA GLY A 205 -9.81 -21.54 -1.93
C GLY A 205 -10.93 -22.11 -2.80
N LEU A 206 -11.75 -23.01 -2.24
CA LEU A 206 -12.90 -23.59 -2.93
C LEU A 206 -13.98 -22.54 -3.25
N VAL A 207 -14.28 -21.63 -2.34
CA VAL A 207 -15.25 -20.56 -2.60
C VAL A 207 -14.75 -19.61 -3.68
N MET A 208 -13.46 -19.25 -3.66
CA MET A 208 -12.86 -18.45 -4.73
C MET A 208 -12.90 -19.18 -6.07
N PHE A 209 -12.66 -20.49 -6.10
CA PHE A 209 -12.82 -21.32 -7.29
C PHE A 209 -14.24 -21.27 -7.86
N ILE A 210 -15.27 -21.46 -7.02
CA ILE A 210 -16.68 -21.36 -7.43
C ILE A 210 -16.99 -19.97 -7.99
N ARG A 211 -16.44 -18.91 -7.39
CA ARG A 211 -16.59 -17.53 -7.90
C ARG A 211 -15.92 -17.32 -9.25
N LEU A 212 -14.72 -17.88 -9.45
CA LEU A 212 -14.03 -17.84 -10.75
C LEU A 212 -14.81 -18.59 -11.84
N LEU A 213 -15.56 -19.63 -11.49
CA LEU A 213 -16.49 -20.28 -12.43
C LEU A 213 -17.73 -19.44 -12.75
N GLY A 214 -17.99 -18.38 -11.99
CA GLY A 214 -19.24 -17.61 -12.05
C GLY A 214 -20.42 -18.33 -11.40
N GLU A 215 -20.18 -19.31 -10.53
CA GLU A 215 -21.22 -20.22 -10.01
C GLU A 215 -21.66 -19.92 -8.57
N GLU A 216 -21.28 -18.77 -8.01
CA GLU A 216 -21.58 -18.44 -6.60
C GLU A 216 -23.08 -18.46 -6.30
N GLN A 217 -23.91 -17.88 -7.17
CA GLN A 217 -25.37 -17.85 -6.95
C GLN A 217 -25.98 -19.25 -7.06
N ALA A 218 -25.49 -20.07 -8.00
CA ALA A 218 -25.91 -21.47 -8.10
C ALA A 218 -25.57 -22.23 -6.82
N ALA A 219 -24.36 -22.05 -6.29
CA ALA A 219 -23.93 -22.66 -5.03
C ALA A 219 -24.79 -22.22 -3.84
N LEU A 220 -25.04 -20.92 -3.70
CA LEU A 220 -25.88 -20.37 -2.62
C LEU A 220 -27.34 -20.83 -2.70
N SER A 221 -27.84 -21.12 -3.90
CA SER A 221 -29.20 -21.63 -4.13
C SER A 221 -29.32 -23.16 -4.07
N SER A 222 -28.21 -23.89 -3.92
CA SER A 222 -28.22 -25.35 -3.97
C SER A 222 -29.06 -25.95 -2.83
N THR A 223 -29.93 -26.88 -3.21
CA THR A 223 -30.73 -27.69 -2.29
C THR A 223 -30.08 -29.02 -1.95
N ALA A 224 -28.86 -29.28 -2.44
CA ALA A 224 -28.13 -30.50 -2.15
C ALA A 224 -27.86 -30.66 -0.64
N THR A 225 -27.76 -31.91 -0.20
CA THR A 225 -27.34 -32.23 1.16
C THR A 225 -25.83 -32.08 1.28
N ASN A 226 -25.36 -31.31 2.25
CA ASN A 226 -23.95 -31.25 2.59
C ASN A 226 -23.53 -32.53 3.32
N PRO A 227 -22.62 -33.34 2.77
CA PRO A 227 -22.20 -34.59 3.42
C PRO A 227 -21.13 -34.38 4.50
N PHE A 228 -20.49 -33.20 4.56
CA PHE A 228 -19.34 -32.97 5.43
C PHE A 228 -19.75 -32.55 6.83
N VAL A 229 -19.34 -33.33 7.83
CA VAL A 229 -19.70 -33.09 9.24
C VAL A 229 -18.99 -31.88 9.84
N ASP A 230 -17.84 -31.49 9.29
CA ASP A 230 -16.98 -30.40 9.77
C ASP A 230 -17.20 -29.08 9.01
N SER A 231 -18.29 -28.96 8.25
CA SER A 231 -18.64 -27.76 7.50
C SER A 231 -18.98 -26.58 8.43
N PRO A 232 -18.37 -25.40 8.27
CA PRO A 232 -18.81 -24.20 8.97
C PRO A 232 -20.13 -23.71 8.35
N SER A 233 -21.00 -23.11 9.17
CA SER A 233 -22.36 -22.72 8.75
C SER A 233 -22.38 -21.78 7.54
N TRP A 234 -21.45 -20.84 7.47
CA TRP A 234 -21.36 -19.89 6.36
C TRP A 234 -20.98 -20.55 5.02
N ALA A 235 -20.30 -21.71 5.06
CA ALA A 235 -19.83 -22.42 3.86
C ALA A 235 -20.70 -23.61 3.47
N ASP A 236 -21.75 -23.90 4.23
CA ASP A 236 -22.56 -25.12 4.09
C ASP A 236 -23.10 -25.32 2.67
N ARG A 237 -23.72 -24.28 2.09
CA ARG A 237 -24.25 -24.33 0.72
C ARG A 237 -23.16 -24.49 -0.34
N TYR A 238 -22.00 -23.85 -0.13
CA TYR A 238 -20.85 -24.01 -1.03
C TYR A 238 -20.31 -25.42 -1.04
N LEU A 239 -20.20 -26.05 0.13
CA LEU A 239 -19.69 -27.41 0.26
C LEU A 239 -20.68 -28.46 -0.26
N ALA A 240 -21.98 -28.26 -0.01
CA ALA A 240 -23.04 -29.08 -0.61
C ALA A 240 -22.97 -29.05 -2.15
N TYR A 241 -22.95 -27.84 -2.73
CA TYR A 241 -22.86 -27.65 -4.17
C TYR A 241 -21.57 -28.23 -4.75
N ALA A 242 -20.41 -27.94 -4.12
CA ALA A 242 -19.13 -28.44 -4.61
C ALA A 242 -19.05 -29.97 -4.58
N TYR A 243 -19.68 -30.62 -3.60
CA TYR A 243 -19.75 -32.08 -3.56
C TYR A 243 -20.67 -32.63 -4.66
N GLU A 244 -21.86 -32.07 -4.82
CA GLU A 244 -22.82 -32.43 -5.87
C GLU A 244 -22.21 -32.30 -7.27
N LYS A 245 -21.45 -31.24 -7.51
CA LYS A 245 -20.76 -30.98 -8.79
C LYS A 245 -19.48 -31.80 -8.98
N GLY A 246 -19.06 -32.55 -7.97
CA GLY A 246 -17.81 -33.33 -8.00
C GLY A 246 -16.53 -32.47 -7.92
N TYR A 247 -16.63 -31.22 -7.50
CA TYR A 247 -15.47 -30.33 -7.33
C TYR A 247 -14.60 -30.70 -6.11
N THR A 248 -15.19 -31.38 -5.14
CA THR A 248 -14.46 -31.93 -3.99
C THR A 248 -15.07 -33.24 -3.53
N THR A 249 -14.22 -34.17 -3.10
CA THR A 249 -14.61 -35.41 -2.42
C THR A 249 -14.36 -35.34 -0.90
N GLY A 250 -13.84 -34.21 -0.40
CA GLY A 250 -13.30 -34.10 0.96
C GLY A 250 -11.93 -34.74 1.11
N ILE A 251 -11.53 -34.99 2.36
CA ILE A 251 -10.25 -35.63 2.71
C ILE A 251 -10.43 -37.06 3.24
N GLY A 252 -11.61 -37.65 3.02
CA GLY A 252 -11.98 -38.99 3.49
C GLY A 252 -12.97 -38.94 4.65
N THR A 253 -12.96 -39.98 5.48
CA THR A 253 -13.83 -40.11 6.65
C THR A 253 -13.05 -39.96 7.95
N ASN A 254 -13.68 -39.41 8.97
CA ASN A 254 -13.15 -39.39 10.33
C ASN A 254 -13.26 -40.79 10.99
N ALA A 255 -12.77 -40.94 12.23
CA ALA A 255 -12.84 -42.21 12.96
C ALA A 255 -14.28 -42.74 13.20
N ALA A 256 -15.29 -41.87 13.08
CA ALA A 256 -16.71 -42.24 13.19
C ALA A 256 -17.36 -42.59 11.83
N GLY A 257 -16.57 -42.67 10.75
CA GLY A 257 -17.06 -42.98 9.41
C GLY A 257 -17.80 -41.83 8.71
N GLN A 258 -17.69 -40.59 9.22
CA GLN A 258 -18.35 -39.41 8.66
C GLN A 258 -17.41 -38.68 7.69
N LEU A 259 -17.92 -38.22 6.55
CA LEU A 259 -17.12 -37.47 5.58
C LEU A 259 -16.67 -36.14 6.15
N VAL A 260 -15.42 -35.77 5.86
CA VAL A 260 -14.78 -34.53 6.32
C VAL A 260 -14.15 -33.77 5.17
N PHE A 261 -14.21 -32.45 5.23
CA PHE A 261 -13.61 -31.55 4.23
C PHE A 261 -12.30 -30.91 4.72
N ALA A 262 -12.12 -30.74 6.03
CA ALA A 262 -11.07 -29.98 6.68
C ALA A 262 -11.00 -28.51 6.21
N PRO A 263 -12.06 -27.70 6.48
CA PRO A 263 -12.20 -26.35 5.94
C PRO A 263 -11.07 -25.39 6.34
N ASN A 264 -10.50 -25.59 7.52
CA ASN A 264 -9.50 -24.72 8.13
C ASN A 264 -8.05 -25.12 7.82
N ASN A 265 -7.83 -26.21 7.05
CA ASN A 265 -6.49 -26.53 6.60
C ASN A 265 -5.99 -25.42 5.68
N THR A 266 -4.76 -24.96 5.88
CA THR A 266 -4.14 -24.01 4.97
C THR A 266 -3.91 -24.67 3.61
N ILE A 267 -3.96 -23.86 2.55
CA ILE A 267 -3.65 -24.32 1.19
C ILE A 267 -2.35 -23.72 0.69
N THR A 268 -1.68 -24.46 -0.18
CA THR A 268 -0.47 -24.07 -0.90
C THR A 268 -0.80 -23.41 -2.25
N ALA A 269 0.21 -22.78 -2.87
CA ALA A 269 0.10 -22.25 -4.23
C ALA A 269 -0.31 -23.34 -5.24
N GLY A 270 0.25 -24.56 -5.11
CA GLY A 270 -0.07 -25.69 -5.98
C GLY A 270 -1.52 -26.14 -5.84
N GLU A 271 -2.03 -26.27 -4.61
CA GLU A 271 -3.43 -26.65 -4.37
C GLU A 271 -4.41 -25.59 -4.91
N TYR A 272 -4.08 -24.30 -4.77
CA TYR A 272 -4.90 -23.26 -5.36
C TYR A 272 -4.79 -23.23 -6.91
N MET A 273 -3.61 -23.49 -7.47
CA MET A 273 -3.42 -23.61 -8.91
C MET A 273 -4.21 -24.79 -9.49
N THR A 274 -4.34 -25.91 -8.78
CA THR A 274 -5.24 -27.00 -9.19
C THR A 274 -6.67 -26.50 -9.38
N PHE A 275 -7.18 -25.66 -8.48
CA PHE A 275 -8.49 -25.05 -8.66
C PHE A 275 -8.55 -24.12 -9.87
N VAL A 276 -7.52 -23.28 -10.07
CA VAL A 276 -7.42 -22.40 -11.23
C VAL A 276 -7.45 -23.19 -12.54
N LEU A 277 -6.64 -24.24 -12.67
CA LEU A 277 -6.59 -25.07 -13.88
C LEU A 277 -7.91 -25.79 -14.16
N ARG A 278 -8.58 -26.28 -13.11
CA ARG A 278 -9.95 -26.82 -13.23
C ARG A 278 -10.94 -25.76 -13.71
N ALA A 279 -10.83 -24.51 -13.25
CA ALA A 279 -11.70 -23.42 -13.70
C ALA A 279 -11.48 -23.09 -15.19
N LEU A 280 -10.23 -23.21 -15.65
CA LEU A 280 -9.84 -23.08 -17.05
C LEU A 280 -10.27 -24.27 -17.92
N GLY A 281 -10.82 -25.34 -17.33
CA GLY A 281 -11.33 -26.52 -18.04
C GLY A 281 -10.31 -27.65 -18.19
N TYR A 282 -9.12 -27.55 -17.58
CA TYR A 282 -8.14 -28.63 -17.58
C TYR A 282 -8.49 -29.69 -16.53
N SER A 283 -8.28 -30.95 -16.89
CA SER A 283 -8.59 -32.11 -16.05
C SER A 283 -7.37 -32.61 -15.30
N GLU A 284 -7.53 -32.84 -14.00
CA GLU A 284 -6.54 -33.53 -13.15
C GLU A 284 -6.80 -35.05 -13.09
N THR A 285 -7.88 -35.53 -13.71
CA THR A 285 -8.35 -36.92 -13.59
C THR A 285 -8.69 -37.52 -14.95
N GLY A 286 -8.93 -38.84 -14.98
CA GLY A 286 -9.25 -39.60 -16.20
C GLY A 286 -8.04 -40.34 -16.77
N THR A 287 -8.21 -40.97 -17.94
CA THR A 287 -7.18 -41.81 -18.57
C THR A 287 -5.98 -40.99 -19.08
N ASN A 288 -6.20 -39.74 -19.48
CA ASN A 288 -5.18 -38.81 -19.95
C ASN A 288 -5.42 -37.43 -19.28
N PRO A 289 -5.02 -37.25 -18.01
CA PRO A 289 -5.18 -35.96 -17.34
C PRO A 289 -4.25 -34.91 -17.99
N ASP A 290 -4.68 -33.66 -18.02
CA ASP A 290 -3.88 -32.54 -18.53
C ASP A 290 -2.74 -32.16 -17.56
N PHE A 291 -2.93 -32.40 -16.25
CA PHE A 291 -1.96 -32.15 -15.19
C PHE A 291 -2.21 -33.06 -13.98
N THR A 292 -1.31 -33.04 -12.98
CA THR A 292 -1.54 -33.67 -11.66
C THR A 292 -1.38 -32.63 -10.56
N TRP A 293 -1.86 -32.92 -9.35
CA TRP A 293 -1.74 -32.00 -8.22
C TRP A 293 -0.28 -31.59 -7.94
N GLN A 294 0.69 -32.50 -8.13
CA GLN A 294 2.12 -32.19 -7.96
C GLN A 294 2.68 -31.27 -9.05
N THR A 295 2.10 -31.31 -10.25
CA THR A 295 2.59 -30.56 -11.42
C THR A 295 1.76 -29.31 -11.72
N ALA A 296 0.76 -28.98 -10.89
CA ALA A 296 -0.17 -27.89 -11.15
C ALA A 296 0.52 -26.54 -11.43
N MET A 297 1.55 -26.16 -10.66
CA MET A 297 2.29 -24.90 -10.90
C MET A 297 3.05 -24.91 -12.23
N GLU A 298 3.63 -26.05 -12.62
CA GLU A 298 4.31 -26.20 -13.91
C GLU A 298 3.33 -26.20 -15.08
N ALA A 299 2.21 -26.90 -14.92
CA ALA A 299 1.12 -26.88 -15.89
C ALA A 299 0.54 -25.47 -16.06
N GLY A 300 0.42 -24.70 -14.97
CA GLY A 300 0.02 -23.29 -15.03
C GLY A 300 0.92 -22.43 -15.92
N VAL A 301 2.23 -22.72 -15.96
CA VAL A 301 3.17 -22.05 -16.89
C VAL A 301 2.97 -22.55 -18.31
N THR A 302 2.99 -23.88 -18.51
CA THR A 302 2.90 -24.51 -19.84
C THR A 302 1.59 -24.18 -20.55
N LEU A 303 0.49 -24.06 -19.81
CA LEU A 303 -0.84 -23.76 -20.33
C LEU A 303 -1.13 -22.25 -20.43
N GLY A 304 -0.18 -21.39 -20.04
CA GLY A 304 -0.29 -19.94 -20.17
C GLY A 304 -1.17 -19.27 -19.10
N ALA A 305 -1.45 -19.93 -17.98
CA ALA A 305 -2.16 -19.31 -16.86
C ALA A 305 -1.28 -18.31 -16.10
N ILE A 306 0.02 -18.62 -15.96
CA ILE A 306 1.02 -17.76 -15.32
C ILE A 306 2.35 -17.79 -16.08
N ARG A 307 3.21 -16.80 -15.83
CA ARG A 307 4.59 -16.75 -16.32
C ARG A 307 5.54 -17.51 -15.38
N GLN A 308 6.73 -17.83 -15.88
CA GLN A 308 7.75 -18.47 -15.05
C GLN A 308 8.22 -17.58 -13.87
N SER A 309 8.32 -16.26 -14.07
CA SER A 309 8.63 -15.31 -12.99
C SER A 309 7.56 -15.30 -11.89
N GLU A 310 6.28 -15.37 -12.29
CA GLU A 310 5.15 -15.46 -11.37
C GLU A 310 5.15 -16.77 -10.59
N ARG A 311 5.44 -17.91 -11.25
CA ARG A 311 5.62 -19.20 -10.55
C ARG A 311 6.70 -19.09 -9.47
N THR A 312 7.87 -18.57 -9.82
CA THR A 312 8.97 -18.40 -8.85
C THR A 312 8.57 -17.52 -7.68
N MET A 313 7.84 -16.43 -7.91
CA MET A 313 7.32 -15.56 -6.84
C MET A 313 6.33 -16.31 -5.94
N LEU A 314 5.36 -17.02 -6.52
CA LEU A 314 4.31 -17.73 -5.79
C LEU A 314 4.82 -18.92 -4.98
N GLU A 315 5.89 -19.56 -5.45
CA GLU A 315 6.59 -20.64 -4.74
C GLU A 315 7.64 -20.10 -3.75
N SER A 316 7.93 -18.80 -3.78
CA SER A 316 8.85 -18.16 -2.84
C SER A 316 8.12 -17.74 -1.56
N GLY A 317 8.45 -18.39 -0.44
CA GLY A 317 7.95 -18.00 0.87
C GLY A 317 6.56 -18.58 1.22
N THR A 318 5.81 -17.85 2.06
CA THR A 318 4.50 -18.30 2.55
C THR A 318 3.42 -17.89 1.57
N PHE A 319 2.56 -18.84 1.18
CA PHE A 319 1.39 -18.55 0.35
C PHE A 319 0.29 -17.89 1.19
N LEU A 320 -0.05 -16.63 0.88
CA LEU A 320 -1.04 -15.83 1.58
C LEU A 320 -2.27 -15.56 0.71
N ARG A 321 -3.29 -14.98 1.32
CA ARG A 321 -4.49 -14.50 0.59
C ARG A 321 -4.15 -13.45 -0.46
N ALA A 322 -3.09 -12.67 -0.26
CA ALA A 322 -2.50 -11.81 -1.30
C ALA A 322 -2.20 -12.60 -2.59
N GLN A 323 -1.52 -13.75 -2.49
CA GLN A 323 -1.19 -14.57 -3.65
C GLN A 323 -2.42 -15.27 -4.26
N VAL A 324 -3.45 -15.59 -3.47
CA VAL A 324 -4.75 -16.07 -4.00
C VAL A 324 -5.41 -15.01 -4.88
N VAL A 325 -5.42 -13.74 -4.44
CA VAL A 325 -5.91 -12.60 -5.22
C VAL A 325 -5.11 -12.46 -6.51
N TYR A 326 -3.78 -12.48 -6.43
CA TYR A 326 -2.90 -12.39 -7.59
C TYR A 326 -3.19 -13.49 -8.61
N LEU A 327 -3.23 -14.75 -8.16
CA LEU A 327 -3.52 -15.90 -9.02
C LEU A 327 -4.93 -15.84 -9.62
N SER A 328 -5.91 -15.30 -8.90
CA SER A 328 -7.26 -15.08 -9.43
C SER A 328 -7.26 -14.08 -10.57
N VAL A 329 -6.48 -12.99 -10.47
CA VAL A 329 -6.31 -12.01 -11.56
C VAL A 329 -5.65 -12.66 -12.77
N CYS A 330 -4.58 -13.44 -12.56
CA CYS A 330 -3.95 -14.20 -13.65
C CYS A 330 -4.96 -15.14 -14.34
N ALA A 331 -5.71 -15.90 -13.54
CA ALA A 331 -6.71 -16.85 -14.02
C ALA A 331 -7.77 -16.18 -14.92
N LEU A 332 -8.31 -15.02 -14.54
CA LEU A 332 -9.33 -14.31 -15.33
C LEU A 332 -8.84 -13.93 -16.74
N SER A 333 -7.55 -13.63 -16.87
CA SER A 333 -6.90 -13.31 -18.16
C SER A 333 -6.37 -14.53 -18.93
N ALA A 334 -6.37 -15.71 -18.30
CA ALA A 334 -5.76 -16.92 -18.84
C ALA A 334 -6.65 -17.59 -19.89
N PRO A 335 -6.03 -18.25 -20.90
CA PRO A 335 -6.78 -19.00 -21.90
C PRO A 335 -7.48 -20.20 -21.26
N THR A 336 -8.70 -20.48 -21.71
CA THR A 336 -9.40 -21.72 -21.33
C THR A 336 -9.10 -22.84 -22.31
N LYS A 337 -9.24 -24.09 -21.87
CA LYS A 337 -9.02 -25.28 -22.70
C LYS A 337 -9.88 -25.28 -23.98
N ASP A 338 -11.09 -24.74 -23.90
CA ASP A 338 -12.07 -24.71 -24.99
C ASP A 338 -11.97 -23.42 -25.84
N GLY A 339 -10.96 -22.58 -25.58
CA GLY A 339 -10.76 -21.28 -26.24
C GLY A 339 -11.33 -20.09 -25.47
N GLY A 340 -10.92 -18.88 -25.86
CA GLY A 340 -11.24 -17.65 -25.11
C GLY A 340 -10.50 -17.56 -23.77
N ILE A 341 -10.95 -16.66 -22.90
CA ILE A 341 -10.37 -16.44 -21.55
C ILE A 341 -11.38 -16.74 -20.44
N LEU A 342 -10.90 -16.99 -19.23
CA LEU A 342 -11.77 -17.33 -18.10
C LEU A 342 -12.81 -16.24 -17.79
N LEU A 343 -12.44 -14.96 -17.89
CA LEU A 343 -13.35 -13.84 -17.63
C LEU A 343 -14.67 -13.96 -18.41
N ASP A 344 -14.62 -14.43 -19.65
CA ASP A 344 -15.82 -14.59 -20.49
C ASP A 344 -16.80 -15.60 -19.88
N ARG A 345 -16.26 -16.73 -19.41
CA ARG A 345 -17.02 -17.78 -18.74
C ARG A 345 -17.54 -17.28 -17.39
N THR A 346 -16.68 -16.63 -16.59
CA THR A 346 -17.05 -16.07 -15.29
C THR A 346 -18.20 -15.07 -15.43
N ALA A 347 -18.11 -14.15 -16.38
CA ALA A 347 -19.12 -13.13 -16.62
C ALA A 347 -20.44 -13.72 -17.09
N SER A 348 -20.39 -14.65 -18.06
CA SER A 348 -21.57 -15.32 -18.59
C SER A 348 -22.29 -16.14 -17.53
N ASN A 349 -21.57 -16.97 -16.76
CA ASN A 349 -22.16 -17.84 -15.76
C ASN A 349 -22.68 -17.05 -14.54
N GLY A 350 -21.92 -16.03 -14.11
CA GLY A 350 -22.25 -15.21 -12.95
C GLY A 350 -23.28 -14.11 -13.22
N GLY A 351 -23.65 -13.88 -14.48
CA GLY A 351 -24.52 -12.77 -14.86
C GLY A 351 -23.89 -11.40 -14.62
N TYR A 352 -22.56 -11.30 -14.69
CA TYR A 352 -21.83 -10.05 -14.51
C TYR A 352 -21.75 -9.24 -15.81
N ASP A 353 -21.61 -7.92 -15.69
CA ASP A 353 -21.28 -7.06 -16.83
C ASP A 353 -19.84 -7.35 -17.30
N LYS A 354 -19.72 -8.11 -18.40
CA LYS A 354 -18.45 -8.47 -19.01
C LYS A 354 -17.60 -7.25 -19.36
N ALA A 355 -18.21 -6.18 -19.88
CA ALA A 355 -17.45 -4.99 -20.30
C ALA A 355 -16.84 -4.28 -19.08
N ALA A 356 -17.64 -4.12 -18.02
CA ALA A 356 -17.15 -3.57 -16.75
C ALA A 356 -16.03 -4.43 -16.13
N MET A 357 -16.21 -5.76 -16.10
CA MET A 357 -15.16 -6.66 -15.62
C MET A 357 -13.88 -6.56 -16.48
N GLN A 358 -14.01 -6.48 -17.80
CA GLN A 358 -12.84 -6.37 -18.68
C GLN A 358 -12.06 -5.08 -18.44
N THR A 359 -12.75 -3.95 -18.23
CA THR A 359 -12.10 -2.68 -17.87
C THR A 359 -11.28 -2.82 -16.60
N VAL A 360 -11.87 -3.36 -15.53
CA VAL A 360 -11.17 -3.55 -14.26
C VAL A 360 -10.03 -4.57 -14.40
N LEU A 361 -10.22 -5.64 -15.18
CA LEU A 361 -9.17 -6.66 -15.40
C LEU A 361 -7.96 -6.06 -16.11
N ASN A 362 -8.19 -5.21 -17.11
CA ASN A 362 -7.11 -4.54 -17.83
C ASN A 362 -6.29 -3.65 -16.88
N GLU A 363 -6.94 -2.90 -15.99
CA GLU A 363 -6.27 -2.07 -14.98
C GLU A 363 -5.42 -2.89 -14.01
N VAL A 364 -5.94 -4.00 -13.47
CA VAL A 364 -5.18 -4.78 -12.49
C VAL A 364 -4.14 -5.70 -13.14
N SER A 365 -4.32 -6.08 -14.41
CA SER A 365 -3.35 -6.91 -15.13
C SER A 365 -2.03 -6.19 -15.41
N THR A 366 -2.02 -4.86 -15.50
CA THR A 366 -0.78 -4.08 -15.63
C THR A 366 0.06 -4.10 -14.35
N LEU A 367 -0.51 -4.53 -13.22
CA LEU A 367 0.16 -4.64 -11.93
C LEU A 367 0.82 -6.02 -11.71
N ARG A 368 0.64 -6.94 -12.67
CA ARG A 368 1.30 -8.26 -12.64
C ARG A 368 2.81 -8.10 -12.75
N LEU A 369 3.53 -8.99 -12.09
CA LEU A 369 4.97 -9.13 -12.22
C LEU A 369 5.33 -9.35 -13.69
N SER A 370 6.25 -8.54 -14.20
CA SER A 370 6.72 -8.58 -15.59
C SER A 370 7.30 -9.94 -15.98
#